data_AF-A0A562IZ97-F1
#
_entry.id   AF-A0A562IZ97-F1
#
_cell.length_a   1.000
_cell.length_b   1.000
_cell.length_c   1.000
_cell.angle_alpha   90.00
_cell.angle_beta   90.00
_cell.angle_gamma   90.00
#
_symmetry.space_group_name_H-M   'P 1'
#
loop_
_entity.id
_entity.type
_entity.pdbx_description
1 polymer ?
#
loop_
_entity_poly.entity_id
_entity_poly.type
_entity_poly.pdbx_seq_one_letter_code
_entity_poly.pdbx_strand_id
1 'polypeptide(L)'
;MQEEVLNLILPLERKLKAYLRLLPAAGTDNWLLEVQLYHDAHPVGKTSFNLHGYTQEEAEQTARTMRTNEYLMQEIDNFLWGEEND
;
A
#
# COMPACT_ATOMS: atom_id res chain seq x y z
N MET A 1 13.38 -9.72 -18.19
CA MET A 1 13.14 -8.31 -17.85
C MET A 1 13.03 -8.28 -16.34
N GLN A 2 13.90 -7.55 -15.64
CA GLN A 2 13.71 -7.38 -14.20
C GLN A 2 12.53 -6.44 -14.05
N GLU A 3 11.37 -6.97 -13.70
CA GLU A 3 10.20 -6.16 -13.34
C GLU A 3 10.63 -5.26 -12.17
N GLU A 4 10.71 -3.95 -12.40
CA GLU A 4 11.09 -2.99 -11.37
C GLU A 4 9.99 -2.95 -10.31
N VAL A 5 10.26 -3.63 -9.20
CA VAL A 5 9.39 -3.66 -8.03
C VAL A 5 9.86 -2.59 -7.08
N LEU A 6 9.09 -1.50 -6.93
CA LEU A 6 9.34 -0.55 -5.85
C LEU A 6 8.94 -1.21 -4.52
N ASN A 7 9.89 -1.33 -3.60
CA ASN A 7 9.63 -1.78 -2.24
C ASN A 7 9.95 -0.65 -1.29
N LEU A 8 9.00 -0.27 -0.44
CA LEU A 8 9.12 0.91 0.39
C LEU A 8 8.48 0.66 1.75
N ILE A 9 9.20 0.95 2.83
CA ILE A 9 8.67 0.85 4.20
C ILE A 9 8.37 2.25 4.71
N LEU A 10 7.12 2.50 5.08
CA LEU A 10 6.70 3.76 5.68
C LEU A 10 6.24 3.55 7.11
N PRO A 11 6.73 4.35 8.06
CA PRO A 11 6.03 4.52 9.33
C PRO A 11 4.72 5.25 9.05
N LEU A 12 3.59 4.67 9.49
CA LEU A 12 2.28 5.31 9.42
C LEU A 12 2.08 6.12 10.71
N GLU A 13 1.57 5.46 11.75
CA GLU A 13 1.32 6.06 13.05
C GLU A 13 1.86 5.21 14.19
N ARG A 14 2.43 5.86 15.21
CA ARG A 14 2.95 5.21 16.43
C ARG A 14 3.91 4.05 16.12
N LYS A 15 3.44 2.81 16.31
CA LYS A 15 4.18 1.56 16.09
C LYS A 15 3.76 0.82 14.81
N LEU A 16 2.81 1.38 14.06
CA LEU A 16 2.32 0.84 12.81
C LEU A 16 3.28 1.23 11.66
N LYS A 17 3.68 0.23 10.89
CA LYS A 17 4.50 0.38 9.69
C LYS A 17 3.77 -0.27 8.54
N ALA A 18 3.79 0.37 7.38
CA ALA A 18 3.35 -0.19 6.12
C ALA A 18 4.57 -0.60 5.31
N TYR A 19 4.60 -1.85 4.88
CA TYR A 19 5.47 -2.31 3.80
C TYR A 19 4.69 -2.24 2.50
N LEU A 20 5.10 -1.34 1.62
CA LEU A 20 4.52 -1.10 0.32
C LEU A 20 5.33 -1.81 -0.74
N ARG A 21 4.63 -2.46 -1.66
CA ARG A 21 5.22 -3.12 -2.82
C ARG A 21 4.44 -2.75 -4.06
N LEU A 22 5.10 -2.06 -4.98
CA LEU A 22 4.54 -1.72 -6.26
C LEU A 22 4.92 -2.80 -7.27
N LEU A 23 3.91 -3.45 -7.82
CA LEU A 23 4.05 -4.51 -8.81
C LEU A 23 3.45 -4.04 -10.14
N PRO A 24 4.11 -4.28 -11.28
CA PRO A 24 3.45 -4.14 -12.57
C PRO A 24 2.32 -5.18 -12.66
N ALA A 25 1.12 -4.72 -13.01
CA ALA A 25 -0.03 -5.58 -13.24
C ALA A 25 -0.21 -5.84 -14.75
N ALA A 26 -1.03 -6.84 -15.10
CA ALA A 26 -1.25 -7.18 -16.50
C ALA A 26 -1.95 -6.02 -17.24
N GLY A 27 -1.28 -5.46 -18.25
CA GLY A 27 -1.75 -4.33 -19.06
C GLY A 27 -0.77 -3.16 -19.07
N THR A 28 -0.92 -2.27 -20.04
CA THR A 28 -0.17 -1.00 -20.07
C THR A 28 -0.71 -0.09 -18.95
N ASP A 29 0.19 0.55 -18.21
CA ASP A 29 -0.16 1.52 -17.15
C ASP A 29 -1.06 0.97 -16.03
N ASN A 30 -0.94 -0.32 -15.74
CA ASN A 30 -1.61 -0.96 -14.61
C ASN A 30 -0.58 -1.32 -13.55
N TRP A 31 -0.77 -0.81 -12.34
CA TRP A 31 0.07 -1.14 -11.19
C TRP A 31 -0.75 -1.66 -10.03
N LEU A 32 -0.18 -2.60 -9.29
CA LEU A 32 -0.74 -3.10 -8.04
C LEU A 32 0.14 -2.63 -6.90
N LEU A 33 -0.42 -1.82 -6.01
CA LEU A 33 0.22 -1.40 -4.77
C LEU A 33 -0.22 -2.35 -3.65
N GLU A 34 0.61 -3.33 -3.32
CA GLU A 34 0.39 -4.16 -2.15
C GLU A 34 0.87 -3.44 -0.89
N VAL A 35 0.09 -3.52 0.18
CA VAL A 35 0.37 -2.88 1.46
C VAL A 35 0.24 -3.92 2.57
N GLN A 36 1.37 -4.29 3.16
CA GLN A 36 1.43 -5.15 4.32
C GLN A 36 1.62 -4.30 5.57
N LEU A 37 0.68 -4.36 6.49
CA LEU A 37 0.71 -3.63 7.75
C LEU A 37 1.41 -4.47 8.82
N TYR A 38 2.28 -3.80 9.58
CA TYR A 38 3.01 -4.36 10.70
C TYR A 38 2.80 -3.50 11.93
N HIS A 39 2.31 -4.09 13.01
CA HIS A 39 2.22 -3.44 14.32
C HIS A 39 3.17 -4.15 15.29
N ASP A 40 4.08 -3.39 15.92
CA ASP A 40 5.06 -3.94 16.88
C ASP A 40 5.84 -5.16 16.32
N ALA A 41 6.28 -5.06 15.05
CA ALA A 41 6.96 -6.11 14.28
C ALA A 41 6.14 -7.36 13.94
N HIS A 42 4.85 -7.38 14.24
CA HIS A 42 3.93 -8.46 13.85
C HIS A 42 3.08 -8.04 12.65
N PRO A 43 2.92 -8.89 11.61
CA PRO A 43 2.01 -8.60 10.51
C PRO A 43 0.58 -8.61 11.05
N VAL A 44 -0.11 -7.48 10.92
CA VAL A 44 -1.51 -7.34 11.37
C VAL A 44 -2.52 -7.50 10.24
N GLY A 45 -2.08 -7.32 9.00
CA GLY A 45 -2.89 -7.63 7.84
C GLY A 45 -2.30 -7.08 6.55
N LYS A 46 -2.94 -7.44 5.44
CA LYS A 46 -2.49 -7.11 4.09
C LYS A 46 -3.66 -6.60 3.26
N THR A 47 -3.48 -5.47 2.61
CA THR A 47 -4.40 -4.93 1.62
C THR A 47 -3.66 -4.66 0.31
N SER A 48 -4.39 -4.45 -0.78
CA SER A 48 -3.80 -4.10 -2.07
C SER A 48 -4.71 -3.13 -2.83
N PHE A 49 -4.09 -2.16 -3.51
CA PHE A 49 -4.76 -1.14 -4.27
C PHE A 49 -4.38 -1.27 -5.74
N ASN A 50 -5.39 -1.36 -6.61
CA ASN A 50 -5.17 -1.34 -8.05
C ASN A 50 -5.08 0.11 -8.55
N LEU A 51 -3.93 0.48 -9.07
CA LEU A 51 -3.63 1.78 -9.68
C LEU A 51 -3.74 1.66 -11.19
N HIS A 52 -4.98 1.53 -11.67
CA HIS A 52 -5.28 1.42 -13.10
C HIS A 52 -5.13 2.78 -13.79
N GLY A 53 -4.35 2.82 -14.88
CA GLY A 53 -4.08 4.03 -15.66
C GLY A 53 -3.03 4.96 -15.03
N TYR A 54 -2.32 4.51 -13.99
CA TYR A 54 -1.24 5.26 -13.38
C TYR A 54 0.05 4.97 -14.12
N THR A 55 0.81 6.01 -14.44
CA THR A 55 2.21 5.82 -14.84
C THR A 55 3.03 5.32 -13.66
N GLN A 56 4.22 4.78 -13.94
CA GLN A 56 5.15 4.35 -12.88
C GLN A 56 5.39 5.47 -11.86
N GLU A 57 5.67 6.68 -12.32
CA GLU A 57 5.97 7.82 -11.45
C GLU A 57 4.77 8.19 -10.56
N GLU A 58 3.55 8.21 -11.11
CA GLU A 58 2.33 8.45 -10.34
C GLU A 58 2.07 7.37 -9.30
N ALA A 59 2.34 6.11 -9.65
CA ALA A 59 2.19 4.98 -8.75
C ALA A 59 3.22 5.03 -7.60
N GLU A 60 4.47 5.37 -7.90
CA GLU A 60 5.50 5.61 -6.90
C GLU A 60 5.17 6.82 -5.99
N GLN A 61 4.69 7.92 -6.57
CA GLN A 61 4.23 9.09 -5.82
C GLN A 61 3.07 8.74 -4.89
N THR A 62 2.12 7.93 -5.35
CA THR A 62 0.98 7.46 -4.54
C THR A 62 1.48 6.61 -3.37
N ALA A 63 2.41 5.69 -3.61
CA ALA A 63 3.02 4.89 -2.54
C ALA A 63 3.75 5.78 -1.51
N ARG A 64 4.52 6.79 -1.97
CA ARG A 64 5.26 7.71 -1.09
C ARG A 64 4.36 8.66 -0.31
N THR A 65 3.26 9.08 -0.90
CA THR A 65 2.28 10.01 -0.30
C THR A 65 1.13 9.28 0.41
N MET A 66 1.19 7.95 0.53
CA MET A 66 0.15 7.15 1.18
C MET A 66 -0.20 7.65 2.58
N ARG A 67 0.80 7.97 3.40
CA ARG A 67 0.61 8.48 4.77
C ARG A 67 -0.10 9.85 4.85
N THR A 68 -0.02 10.62 3.76
CA THR A 68 -0.63 11.95 3.65
C THR A 68 -1.93 11.91 2.84
N ASN A 69 -2.27 10.76 2.28
CA ASN A 69 -3.48 10.56 1.53
C ASN A 69 -4.58 10.09 2.50
N GLU A 70 -5.47 11.01 2.85
CA GLU A 70 -6.56 10.76 3.81
C GLU A 70 -7.44 9.58 3.40
N TYR A 71 -7.69 9.40 2.09
CA TYR A 71 -8.48 8.27 1.60
C TYR A 71 -7.78 6.93 1.86
N LEU A 72 -6.49 6.82 1.53
CA LEU A 72 -5.73 5.58 1.74
C LEU A 72 -5.54 5.27 3.23
N MET A 73 -5.31 6.30 4.04
CA MET A 73 -5.26 6.16 5.50
C MET A 73 -6.61 5.71 6.06
N GLN A 74 -7.72 6.29 5.59
CA GLN A 74 -9.05 5.88 6.00
C GLN A 74 -9.36 4.43 5.61
N GLU A 75 -8.93 3.97 4.44
CA GLU A 75 -9.07 2.56 4.04
C GLU A 75 -8.23 1.63 4.91
N ILE A 76 -7.00 2.03 5.30
CA ILE A 76 -6.17 1.29 6.25
C ILE A 76 -6.84 1.22 7.63
N ASP A 77 -7.35 2.35 8.13
CA ASP A 77 -8.09 2.38 9.40
C ASP A 77 -9.32 1.49 9.31
N ASN A 78 -10.16 1.64 8.28
CA ASN A 78 -11.32 0.77 8.08
C ASN A 78 -10.94 -0.71 8.00
N PHE A 79 -9.81 -1.05 7.39
CA PHE A 79 -9.31 -2.42 7.36
C PHE A 79 -8.92 -2.90 8.76
N LEU A 80 -8.18 -2.10 9.52
CA LEU A 80 -7.72 -2.45 10.87
C LEU A 80 -8.86 -2.51 11.91
N TRP A 81 -9.86 -1.64 11.77
CA TRP A 81 -11.00 -1.54 12.69
C TRP A 81 -12.23 -2.33 12.22
N GLY A 82 -12.33 -2.63 10.93
CA GLY A 82 -13.49 -3.29 10.30
C GLY A 82 -13.44 -4.81 10.35
N GLU A 83 -12.28 -5.43 10.63
CA GLU A 83 -12.16 -6.88 10.87
C GLU A 83 -12.61 -7.33 12.28
N GLU A 84 -13.45 -6.55 12.99
CA GLU A 84 -14.13 -6.96 14.25
C GLU A 84 -15.63 -7.31 14.06
N ASN A 85 -16.02 -7.94 12.95
CA ASN A 85 -17.35 -8.58 12.88
C ASN A 85 -17.26 -9.94 12.15
N ASP A 86 -16.95 -10.99 12.92
CA ASP A 86 -17.48 -12.34 12.71
C ASP A 86 -18.34 -12.73 13.92
#